data_AF-A0A7K4SF83-F1
#
_entry.id   AF-A0A7K4SF83-F1
#
_cell.length_a   1.000
_cell.length_b   1.000
_cell.length_c   1.000
_cell.angle_alpha   90.00
_cell.angle_beta   90.00
_cell.angle_gamma   90.00
#
_symmetry.space_group_name_H-M   'P 1'
#
loop_
_entity.id
_entity.type
_entity.pdbx_description
1 polymer ?
#
loop_
_entity_poly.entity_id
_entity_poly.type
_entity_poly.pdbx_seq_one_letter_code
_entity_poly.pdbx_strand_id
1 'polypeptide(L)'
;PRLLSQFFFADEKVTRVVAEINGLNAELDPQQYLVLLNQLHLSQAHLLAVLERIMEECIPTQRHSRDYLVKFPEELLVDNLGNHMLFAAECLLAGTFLEVEEMDGVQLRTQARNLLCSLELVRTVLREQSLSQPGSYPEPVRAVLIQFDWLFAEFELRWGPGLGCWGAGACARAEGASQSPPLSSYVSSLVAVKSPEEIYRQQEIVVLFCETVERALRLGYLTQEMIDGYEPLLMFTIPR
;
A
#
# COMPACT_ATOMS: atom_id res chain seq x y z
N PRO A 1 -1.40 -15.99 16.12
CA PRO A 1 -1.68 -16.06 14.66
C PRO A 1 -0.42 -15.73 13.85
N ARG A 2 -0.23 -16.32 12.66
CA ARG A 2 0.93 -16.01 11.78
C ARG A 2 0.81 -14.58 11.24
N LEU A 3 1.91 -13.82 11.09
CA LEU A 3 1.86 -12.41 10.68
C LEU A 3 1.25 -12.24 9.28
N LEU A 4 1.63 -13.06 8.31
CA LEU A 4 1.05 -13.06 6.96
C LEU A 4 -0.48 -13.26 6.96
N SER A 5 -1.00 -14.11 7.84
CA SER A 5 -2.46 -14.29 7.97
C SER A 5 -3.15 -13.04 8.54
N GLN A 6 -2.53 -12.38 9.52
CA GLN A 6 -3.05 -11.11 10.05
C GLN A 6 -3.02 -10.02 8.97
N PHE A 7 -1.96 -9.99 8.18
CA PHE A 7 -1.82 -9.05 7.06
C PHE A 7 -2.92 -9.26 6.03
N PHE A 8 -3.15 -10.49 5.59
CA PHE A 8 -4.19 -10.81 4.61
C PHE A 8 -5.56 -10.29 5.03
N PHE A 9 -6.00 -10.55 6.27
CA PHE A 9 -7.30 -10.08 6.75
C PHE A 9 -7.35 -8.56 6.98
N ALA A 10 -6.24 -7.95 7.43
CA ALA A 10 -6.16 -6.50 7.58
C ALA A 10 -6.27 -5.79 6.22
N ASP A 11 -5.56 -6.29 5.22
CA ASP A 11 -5.56 -5.79 3.86
C ASP A 11 -6.89 -6.00 3.14
N GLU A 12 -7.53 -7.16 3.34
CA GLU A 12 -8.88 -7.43 2.84
C GLU A 12 -9.90 -6.44 3.43
N LYS A 13 -9.79 -6.12 4.73
CA LYS A 13 -10.66 -5.14 5.39
C LYS A 13 -10.52 -3.75 4.78
N VAL A 14 -9.29 -3.27 4.56
CA VAL A 14 -9.04 -1.98 3.88
C VAL A 14 -9.67 -2.00 2.50
N THR A 15 -9.39 -3.05 1.71
CA THR A 15 -9.91 -3.20 0.34
C THR A 15 -11.44 -3.18 0.29
N ARG A 16 -12.09 -3.84 1.25
CA ARG A 16 -13.56 -3.87 1.36
C ARG A 16 -14.15 -2.50 1.66
N VAL A 17 -13.64 -1.81 2.68
CA VAL A 17 -14.13 -0.46 3.05
C VAL A 17 -13.92 0.52 1.89
N VAL A 18 -12.77 0.43 1.21
CA VAL A 18 -12.49 1.24 0.02
C VAL A 18 -13.49 0.96 -1.12
N ALA A 19 -13.83 -0.30 -1.36
CA ALA A 19 -14.84 -0.67 -2.35
C ALA A 19 -16.25 -0.16 -1.98
N GLU A 20 -16.61 -0.17 -0.69
CA GLU A 20 -17.87 0.39 -0.19
C GLU A 20 -17.92 1.91 -0.39
N ILE A 21 -16.82 2.62 -0.14
CA ILE A 21 -16.71 4.07 -0.39
C ILE A 21 -16.90 4.39 -1.88
N ASN A 22 -16.30 3.61 -2.77
CA ASN A 22 -16.47 3.76 -4.22
C ASN A 22 -17.90 3.59 -4.72
N GLY A 23 -18.62 2.64 -4.12
CA GLY A 23 -20.01 2.36 -4.48
C GLY A 23 -20.98 3.41 -3.93
N LEU A 24 -20.53 4.27 -3.02
CA LEU A 24 -21.36 5.24 -2.34
C LEU A 24 -21.43 6.56 -3.11
N ASN A 25 -22.64 7.07 -3.30
CA ASN A 25 -22.84 8.45 -3.72
C ASN A 25 -22.84 9.36 -2.48
N ALA A 26 -21.71 10.04 -2.24
CA ALA A 26 -21.53 10.91 -1.07
C ALA A 26 -22.51 12.09 -1.02
N GLU A 27 -23.09 12.51 -2.15
CA GLU A 27 -24.10 13.58 -2.18
C GLU A 27 -25.45 13.10 -1.66
N LEU A 28 -25.76 11.80 -1.82
CA LEU A 28 -27.02 11.20 -1.39
C LEU A 28 -26.98 10.72 0.06
N ASP A 29 -25.81 10.29 0.55
CA ASP A 29 -25.65 9.80 1.93
C ASP A 29 -24.31 10.24 2.57
N PRO A 30 -24.20 11.51 2.98
CA PRO A 30 -22.98 12.04 3.58
C PRO A 30 -22.67 11.44 4.96
N GLN A 31 -23.67 10.96 5.70
CA GLN A 31 -23.45 10.35 7.01
C GLN A 31 -22.79 8.97 6.86
N GLN A 32 -23.28 8.15 5.93
CA GLN A 32 -22.67 6.86 5.64
C GLN A 32 -21.25 7.02 5.10
N TYR A 33 -21.00 8.05 4.28
CA TYR A 33 -19.65 8.39 3.83
C TYR A 33 -18.68 8.62 4.99
N LEU A 34 -19.07 9.43 5.98
CA LEU A 34 -18.26 9.70 7.18
C LEU A 34 -18.01 8.44 8.01
N VAL A 35 -19.01 7.57 8.16
CA VAL A 35 -18.85 6.27 8.85
C VAL A 35 -17.81 5.41 8.14
N LEU A 36 -17.89 5.30 6.82
CA LEU A 36 -16.94 4.52 6.02
C LEU A 36 -15.53 5.13 6.05
N LEU A 37 -15.39 6.46 6.05
CA LEU A 37 -14.10 7.12 6.22
C LEU A 37 -13.44 6.81 7.57
N ASN A 38 -14.22 6.78 8.65
CA ASN A 38 -13.70 6.39 9.95
C ASN A 38 -13.33 4.89 9.98
N GLN A 39 -14.14 4.03 9.38
CA GLN A 39 -13.81 2.61 9.24
C GLN A 39 -12.53 2.39 8.42
N LEU A 40 -12.31 3.21 7.40
CA LEU A 40 -11.11 3.19 6.57
C LEU A 40 -9.89 3.55 7.42
N HIS A 41 -9.94 4.67 8.13
CA HIS A 41 -8.87 5.08 9.06
C HIS A 41 -8.50 3.98 10.06
N LEU A 42 -9.50 3.38 10.71
CA LEU A 42 -9.25 2.30 11.67
C LEU A 42 -8.68 1.04 11.02
N SER A 43 -9.10 0.73 9.79
CA SER A 43 -8.58 -0.42 9.04
C SER A 43 -7.14 -0.20 8.56
N GLN A 44 -6.79 1.02 8.16
CA GLN A 44 -5.44 1.41 7.75
C GLN A 44 -4.48 1.43 8.94
N ALA A 45 -4.89 1.99 10.09
CA ALA A 45 -4.10 1.92 11.32
C ALA A 45 -3.76 0.47 11.69
N HIS A 46 -4.74 -0.43 11.60
CA HIS A 46 -4.52 -1.85 11.84
C HIS A 46 -3.58 -2.50 10.80
N LEU A 47 -3.73 -2.18 9.50
CA LEU A 47 -2.84 -2.65 8.45
C LEU A 47 -1.39 -2.21 8.70
N LEU A 48 -1.17 -0.94 9.01
CA LEU A 48 0.15 -0.38 9.32
C LEU A 48 0.76 -1.05 10.56
N ALA A 49 -0.03 -1.30 11.61
CA ALA A 49 0.45 -2.01 12.79
C ALA A 49 0.90 -3.45 12.49
N VAL A 50 0.22 -4.14 11.57
CA VAL A 50 0.65 -5.48 11.13
C VAL A 50 1.89 -5.39 10.25
N LEU A 51 1.98 -4.40 9.35
CA LEU A 51 3.16 -4.16 8.52
C LEU A 51 4.40 -3.86 9.36
N GLU A 52 4.26 -3.06 10.41
CA GLU A 52 5.35 -2.76 11.34
C GLU A 52 5.94 -4.03 11.94
N ARG A 53 5.08 -4.94 12.43
CA ARG A 53 5.49 -6.24 12.96
C ARG A 53 6.13 -7.14 11.91
N ILE A 54 5.66 -7.08 10.66
CA ILE A 54 6.31 -7.78 9.54
C ILE A 54 7.70 -7.20 9.29
N MET A 55 7.86 -5.89 9.29
CA MET A 55 9.17 -5.24 9.10
C MET A 55 10.15 -5.54 10.23
N GLU A 56 9.67 -5.61 11.48
CA GLU A 56 10.47 -6.07 12.63
C GLU A 56 11.02 -7.49 12.44
N GLU A 57 10.26 -8.39 11.81
CA GLU A 57 10.70 -9.76 11.50
C GLU A 57 11.58 -9.84 10.24
N CYS A 58 11.21 -9.13 9.17
CA CYS A 58 11.84 -9.21 7.85
C CYS A 58 13.17 -8.44 7.76
N ILE A 59 13.20 -7.23 8.30
CA ILE A 59 14.24 -6.21 8.05
C ILE A 59 14.71 -5.51 9.34
N PRO A 60 14.98 -6.24 10.44
CA PRO A 60 15.23 -5.65 11.76
C PRO A 60 16.43 -4.67 11.80
N THR A 61 17.44 -4.89 10.96
CA THR A 61 18.67 -4.07 10.92
C THR A 61 18.73 -3.11 9.74
N GLN A 62 17.72 -3.12 8.88
CA GLN A 62 17.67 -2.33 7.65
C GLN A 62 16.60 -1.23 7.72
N ARG A 63 15.96 -1.05 8.88
CA ARG A 63 15.02 0.04 9.15
C ARG A 63 15.74 1.37 9.05
N HIS A 64 15.09 2.33 8.39
CA HIS A 64 15.57 3.70 8.32
C HIS A 64 15.48 4.38 9.68
N SER A 65 16.50 5.16 10.02
CA SER A 65 16.54 5.90 11.27
C SER A 65 15.40 6.93 11.34
N ARG A 66 14.78 6.99 12.52
CA ARG A 66 13.75 7.96 12.91
C ARG A 66 14.25 8.90 14.01
N ASP A 67 15.57 9.10 14.13
CA ASP A 67 16.19 9.97 15.15
C ASP A 67 15.67 11.42 15.10
N TYR A 68 15.11 11.83 13.96
CA TYR A 68 14.47 13.13 13.81
C TYR A 68 13.20 13.29 14.66
N LEU A 69 12.56 12.21 15.13
CA LEU A 69 11.35 12.28 15.97
C LEU A 69 11.61 12.97 17.31
N VAL A 70 12.85 13.01 17.79
CA VAL A 70 13.25 13.80 18.97
C VAL A 70 12.96 15.30 18.79
N LYS A 71 12.84 15.78 17.54
CA LYS A 71 12.51 17.17 17.22
C LYS A 71 11.00 17.45 17.25
N PHE A 72 10.17 16.43 17.42
CA PHE A 72 8.71 16.55 17.38
C PHE A 72 8.19 16.73 18.81
N PRO A 73 7.16 17.58 19.02
CA PRO A 73 6.41 17.62 20.27
C PRO A 73 5.91 16.23 20.68
N GLU A 74 6.03 15.89 21.96
CA GLU A 74 5.61 14.58 22.49
C GLU A 74 4.15 14.26 22.16
N GLU A 75 3.28 15.27 22.13
CA GLU A 75 1.86 15.17 21.78
C GLU A 75 1.58 14.55 20.40
N LEU A 76 2.50 14.71 19.43
CA LEU A 76 2.39 14.13 18.09
C LEU A 76 2.85 12.67 18.03
N LEU A 77 3.56 12.19 19.06
CA LEU A 77 4.16 10.86 19.11
C LEU A 77 3.25 9.81 19.78
N VAL A 78 2.18 10.24 20.45
CA VAL A 78 1.45 9.38 21.39
C VAL A 78 0.56 8.35 20.70
N ASP A 79 -0.08 8.65 19.55
CA ASP A 79 -0.89 7.65 18.84
C ASP A 79 -1.04 7.95 17.34
N ASN A 80 -0.98 6.89 16.52
CA ASN A 80 -1.37 6.89 15.10
C ASN A 80 -0.59 7.84 14.17
N LEU A 81 0.62 8.28 14.52
CA LEU A 81 1.46 9.12 13.64
C LEU A 81 1.53 8.58 12.21
N GLY A 82 1.77 7.27 12.06
CA GLY A 82 1.81 6.63 10.75
C GLY A 82 0.48 6.71 9.99
N ASN A 83 -0.65 6.58 10.67
CA ASN A 83 -1.97 6.72 10.02
C ASN A 83 -2.25 8.17 9.62
N HIS A 84 -1.84 9.15 10.44
CA HIS A 84 -1.94 10.57 10.09
C HIS A 84 -1.06 10.92 8.88
N MET A 85 0.15 10.33 8.79
CA MET A 85 1.02 10.51 7.60
C MET A 85 0.38 9.91 6.35
N LEU A 86 -0.23 8.73 6.50
CA LEU A 86 -0.93 8.10 5.40
C LEU A 86 -2.09 8.98 4.92
N PHE A 87 -2.96 9.42 5.84
CA PHE A 87 -4.05 10.35 5.53
C PHE A 87 -3.56 11.66 4.88
N ALA A 88 -2.47 12.24 5.39
CA ALA A 88 -1.86 13.44 4.82
C ALA A 88 -1.41 13.22 3.36
N ALA A 89 -0.74 12.09 3.07
CA ALA A 89 -0.32 11.73 1.72
C ALA A 89 -1.54 11.59 0.77
N GLU A 90 -2.63 11.01 1.25
CA GLU A 90 -3.87 10.81 0.50
C GLU A 90 -4.55 12.15 0.18
N CYS A 91 -4.66 13.03 1.17
CA CYS A 91 -5.22 14.38 1.01
C CYS A 91 -4.40 15.24 0.04
N LEU A 92 -3.06 15.12 0.05
CA LEU A 92 -2.17 15.79 -0.90
C LEU A 92 -2.43 15.34 -2.35
N LEU A 93 -2.63 14.04 -2.58
CA LEU A 93 -2.88 13.50 -3.92
C LEU A 93 -4.28 13.83 -4.44
N ALA A 94 -5.28 13.83 -3.56
CA ALA A 94 -6.63 14.24 -3.94
C ALA A 94 -6.71 15.73 -4.31
N GLY A 95 -5.65 16.51 -4.10
CA GLY A 95 -5.63 17.96 -4.36
C GLY A 95 -6.52 18.72 -3.39
N THR A 96 -6.84 18.08 -2.28
CA THR A 96 -7.87 18.54 -1.35
C THR A 96 -7.34 19.27 -0.14
N PHE A 97 -6.01 19.39 -0.05
CA PHE A 97 -5.39 20.11 1.03
C PHE A 97 -4.10 20.83 0.59
N LEU A 98 -3.98 22.04 1.16
CA LEU A 98 -2.87 23.00 1.18
C LEU A 98 -2.77 24.06 0.07
N GLU A 99 -3.04 25.30 0.50
CA GLU A 99 -2.25 26.49 0.17
C GLU A 99 -0.77 26.29 0.61
N VAL A 100 -0.04 25.33 0.02
CA VAL A 100 1.44 25.37 0.06
C VAL A 100 1.90 26.29 -1.07
N GLU A 101 2.95 27.08 -0.86
CA GLU A 101 3.65 27.74 -1.97
C GLU A 101 3.91 26.72 -3.10
N GLU A 102 3.62 27.10 -4.35
CA GLU A 102 3.50 26.18 -5.50
C GLU A 102 4.68 25.21 -5.67
N MET A 103 5.90 25.59 -5.28
CA MET A 103 7.11 24.78 -5.45
C MET A 103 7.22 23.66 -4.41
N ASP A 104 7.01 23.96 -3.12
CA ASP A 104 7.08 22.97 -2.05
C ASP A 104 5.89 21.99 -2.13
N GLY A 105 4.74 22.47 -2.61
CA GLY A 105 3.55 21.64 -2.85
C GLY A 105 3.72 20.61 -3.98
N VAL A 106 4.52 20.90 -5.01
CA VAL A 106 4.81 19.93 -6.09
C VAL A 106 5.72 18.80 -5.59
N GLN A 107 6.72 19.13 -4.78
CA GLN A 107 7.64 18.14 -4.23
C GLN A 107 6.92 17.22 -3.22
N LEU A 108 6.13 17.79 -2.30
CA LEU A 108 5.34 17.02 -1.34
C LEU A 108 4.32 16.08 -2.01
N ARG A 109 3.61 16.54 -3.05
CA ARG A 109 2.70 15.67 -3.82
C ARG A 109 3.42 14.53 -4.52
N THR A 110 4.61 14.77 -5.05
CA THR A 110 5.43 13.72 -5.68
C THR A 110 5.84 12.66 -4.65
N GLN A 111 6.20 13.08 -3.45
CA GLN A 111 6.56 12.15 -2.38
C GLN A 111 5.35 11.37 -1.85
N ALA A 112 4.22 12.04 -1.64
CA ALA A 112 2.96 11.39 -1.28
C ALA A 112 2.58 10.30 -2.30
N ARG A 113 2.75 10.59 -3.61
CA ARG A 113 2.57 9.61 -4.68
C ARG A 113 3.49 8.41 -4.52
N ASN A 114 4.79 8.66 -4.36
CA ASN A 114 5.77 7.59 -4.24
C ASN A 114 5.51 6.71 -3.01
N LEU A 115 5.15 7.32 -1.88
CA LEU A 115 4.79 6.62 -0.65
C LEU A 115 3.58 5.69 -0.86
N LEU A 116 2.49 6.23 -1.42
CA LEU A 116 1.25 5.47 -1.63
C LEU A 116 1.44 4.36 -2.67
N CYS A 117 2.18 4.62 -3.76
CA CYS A 117 2.55 3.58 -4.72
C CYS A 117 3.42 2.48 -4.09
N SER A 118 4.36 2.84 -3.21
CA SER A 118 5.19 1.86 -2.48
C SER A 118 4.36 1.01 -1.52
N LEU A 119 3.38 1.62 -0.83
CA LEU A 119 2.47 0.89 0.04
C LEU A 119 1.64 -0.12 -0.75
N GLU A 120 1.13 0.27 -1.93
CA GLU A 120 0.37 -0.66 -2.78
C GLU A 120 1.23 -1.82 -3.28
N LEU A 121 2.50 -1.57 -3.59
CA LEU A 121 3.44 -2.63 -3.96
C LEU A 121 3.70 -3.60 -2.78
N VAL A 122 3.93 -3.07 -1.58
CA VAL A 122 4.03 -3.88 -0.34
C VAL A 122 2.79 -4.75 -0.18
N ARG A 123 1.60 -4.16 -0.35
CA ARG A 123 0.33 -4.87 -0.19
C ARG A 123 0.19 -6.01 -1.19
N THR A 124 0.52 -5.75 -2.45
CA THR A 124 0.49 -6.75 -3.53
C THR A 124 1.41 -7.92 -3.22
N VAL A 125 2.68 -7.64 -2.94
CA VAL A 125 3.72 -8.65 -2.72
C VAL A 125 3.44 -9.48 -1.46
N LEU A 126 2.99 -8.85 -0.36
CA LEU A 126 2.64 -9.59 0.86
C LEU A 126 1.34 -10.40 0.73
N ARG A 127 0.37 -9.94 -0.07
CA ARG A 127 -0.85 -10.71 -0.36
C ARG A 127 -0.51 -11.97 -1.14
N GLU A 128 0.34 -11.88 -2.16
CA GLU A 128 0.84 -13.03 -2.93
C GLU A 128 1.64 -14.01 -2.04
N GLN A 129 2.51 -13.50 -1.18
CA GLN A 129 3.26 -14.30 -0.21
C GLN A 129 2.33 -15.05 0.75
N SER A 130 1.24 -14.41 1.19
CA SER A 130 0.26 -15.01 2.09
C SER A 130 -0.47 -16.21 1.49
N LEU A 131 -0.58 -16.28 0.16
CA LEU A 131 -1.23 -17.38 -0.58
C LEU A 131 -0.26 -18.49 -0.98
N SER A 132 1.03 -18.17 -1.15
CA SER A 132 2.01 -19.10 -1.73
C SER A 132 2.68 -19.99 -0.68
N GLN A 133 3.40 -19.42 0.31
CA GLN A 133 4.09 -20.20 1.35
C GLN A 133 4.31 -19.38 2.64
N PRO A 134 4.08 -19.95 3.83
CA PRO A 134 4.31 -19.28 5.12
C PRO A 134 5.79 -19.31 5.59
N GLY A 135 6.75 -19.47 4.66
CA GLY A 135 8.19 -19.60 4.95
C GLY A 135 8.91 -18.26 5.19
N SER A 136 10.24 -18.27 5.09
CA SER A 136 11.09 -17.06 5.18
C SER A 136 10.75 -16.05 4.09
N TYR A 137 10.85 -14.76 4.41
CA TYR A 137 10.60 -13.68 3.47
C TYR A 137 11.68 -13.63 2.38
N PRO A 138 11.31 -13.75 1.09
CA PRO A 138 12.27 -13.71 -0.02
C PRO A 138 12.81 -12.29 -0.26
N GLU A 139 13.96 -12.19 -0.93
CA GLU A 139 14.64 -10.91 -1.21
C GLU A 139 13.74 -9.83 -1.83
N PRO A 140 12.87 -10.13 -2.81
CA PRO A 140 11.99 -9.12 -3.39
C PRO A 140 11.02 -8.51 -2.36
N VAL A 141 10.49 -9.32 -1.43
CA VAL A 141 9.62 -8.83 -0.36
C VAL A 141 10.39 -7.89 0.56
N ARG A 142 11.62 -8.26 0.94
CA ARG A 142 12.46 -7.39 1.77
C ARG A 142 12.80 -6.08 1.08
N ALA A 143 13.19 -6.12 -0.19
CA ALA A 143 13.55 -4.93 -0.96
C ALA A 143 12.39 -3.91 -1.01
N VAL A 144 11.17 -4.39 -1.24
CA VAL A 144 9.95 -3.57 -1.26
C VAL A 144 9.65 -3.00 0.15
N LEU A 145 9.84 -3.78 1.22
CA LEU A 145 9.67 -3.30 2.59
C LEU A 145 10.70 -2.24 2.99
N ILE A 146 11.97 -2.40 2.60
CA ILE A 146 13.03 -1.39 2.84
C ILE A 146 12.70 -0.10 2.12
N GLN A 147 12.29 -0.19 0.85
CA GLN A 147 11.93 0.98 0.06
C GLN A 147 10.74 1.72 0.67
N PHE A 148 9.71 0.98 1.10
CA PHE A 148 8.56 1.55 1.79
C PHE A 148 8.97 2.25 3.09
N ASP A 149 9.76 1.60 3.95
CA ASP A 149 10.19 2.16 5.23
C ASP A 149 11.02 3.45 5.04
N TRP A 150 11.90 3.48 4.03
CA TRP A 150 12.65 4.69 3.65
C TRP A 150 11.73 5.83 3.18
N LEU A 151 10.81 5.56 2.24
CA LEU A 151 9.87 6.57 1.73
C LEU A 151 8.96 7.11 2.84
N PHE A 152 8.52 6.23 3.74
CA PHE A 152 7.69 6.59 4.89
C PHE A 152 8.44 7.53 5.82
N ALA A 153 9.67 7.18 6.19
CA ALA A 153 10.51 8.01 7.04
C ALA A 153 10.91 9.34 6.39
N GLU A 154 11.12 9.37 5.07
CA GLU A 154 11.39 10.60 4.33
C GLU A 154 10.17 11.54 4.32
N PHE A 155 8.97 10.97 4.17
CA PHE A 155 7.72 11.73 4.23
C PHE A 155 7.47 12.29 5.64
N GLU A 156 7.63 11.46 6.69
CA GLU A 156 7.57 11.87 8.10
C GLU A 156 8.51 13.06 8.38
N LEU A 157 9.77 12.95 7.94
CA LEU A 157 10.80 13.97 8.15
C LEU A 157 10.50 15.28 7.44
N ARG A 158 9.87 15.26 6.26
CA ARG A 158 9.58 16.49 5.50
C ARG A 158 8.27 17.13 5.94
N TRP A 159 7.30 16.31 6.32
CA TRP A 159 5.99 16.77 6.77
C TRP A 159 6.03 17.40 8.17
N GLY A 160 6.81 16.85 9.10
CA GLY A 160 6.83 17.31 10.50
C GLY A 160 7.43 18.70 10.76
N PRO A 161 8.66 19.01 10.29
CA PRO A 161 9.33 20.28 10.55
C PRO A 161 8.93 21.43 9.60
N GLY A 162 8.45 21.12 8.39
CA GLY A 162 8.18 22.12 7.34
C GLY A 162 6.89 22.93 7.53
N LEU A 163 5.97 22.47 8.40
CA LEU A 163 4.64 23.06 8.58
C LEU A 163 4.35 23.27 10.07
N GLY A 164 5.23 23.98 10.77
CA GLY A 164 5.30 24.16 12.23
C GLY A 164 4.07 24.70 12.98
N CYS A 165 2.86 24.64 12.43
CA CYS A 165 1.59 24.93 13.11
C CYS A 165 0.37 24.18 12.52
N TRP A 166 0.53 23.34 11.49
CA TRP A 166 -0.61 22.74 10.77
C TRP A 166 -0.81 21.24 11.03
N GLY A 167 0.21 20.46 11.42
CA GLY A 167 0.12 18.99 11.50
C GLY A 167 -1.04 18.44 12.35
N ALA A 168 -1.27 18.99 13.54
CA ALA A 168 -2.39 18.58 14.41
C ALA A 168 -3.69 19.37 14.13
N GLY A 169 -3.59 20.70 13.95
CA GLY A 169 -4.75 21.58 13.78
C GLY A 169 -5.35 21.62 12.37
N ALA A 170 -4.67 21.06 11.38
CA ALA A 170 -5.14 20.93 10.00
C ALA A 170 -5.75 19.56 9.74
N CYS A 171 -5.22 18.48 10.33
CA CYS A 171 -5.93 17.19 10.37
C CYS A 171 -7.28 17.34 11.11
N ALA A 172 -7.29 17.97 12.29
CA ALA A 172 -8.53 18.24 13.02
C ALA A 172 -9.52 19.17 12.27
N ARG A 173 -9.03 20.06 11.40
CA ARG A 173 -9.88 20.90 10.53
C ARG A 173 -10.36 20.18 9.27
N ALA A 174 -9.57 19.25 8.73
CA ALA A 174 -9.97 18.38 7.62
C ALA A 174 -11.05 17.38 8.07
N GLU A 175 -10.93 16.84 9.28
CA GLU A 175 -11.97 16.00 9.92
C GLU A 175 -13.24 16.79 10.27
N GLY A 176 -13.12 18.10 10.54
CA GLY A 176 -14.23 19.00 10.88
C GLY A 176 -14.84 19.80 9.71
N ALA A 177 -14.30 19.69 8.49
CA ALA A 177 -14.79 20.45 7.34
C ALA A 177 -16.05 19.81 6.75
N SER A 178 -17.14 20.58 6.71
CA SER A 178 -18.43 20.21 6.10
C SER A 178 -18.37 19.96 4.57
N GLN A 179 -17.20 20.09 3.96
CA GLN A 179 -16.91 19.72 2.58
C GLN A 179 -15.78 18.71 2.61
N SER A 180 -16.18 17.45 2.75
CA SER A 180 -15.28 16.31 2.69
C SER A 180 -14.56 16.27 1.33
N PRO A 181 -13.24 16.05 1.32
CA PRO A 181 -12.47 16.05 0.09
C PRO A 181 -12.91 14.91 -0.84
N PRO A 182 -13.09 15.13 -2.15
CA PRO A 182 -13.37 14.05 -3.09
C PRO A 182 -12.14 13.13 -3.19
N LEU A 183 -12.10 12.14 -2.33
CA LEU A 183 -11.17 11.01 -2.34
C LEU A 183 -11.40 10.07 -3.56
N SER A 184 -12.12 10.53 -4.60
CA SER A 184 -12.36 9.82 -5.86
C SER A 184 -11.05 9.45 -6.57
N SER A 185 -10.03 10.32 -6.55
CA SER A 185 -8.69 9.98 -7.07
C SER A 185 -7.89 9.07 -6.15
N TYR A 186 -8.17 9.11 -4.84
CA TYR A 186 -7.52 8.30 -3.81
C TYR A 186 -7.90 6.83 -3.97
N VAL A 187 -9.18 6.54 -4.20
CA VAL A 187 -9.64 5.17 -4.33
C VAL A 187 -9.17 4.48 -5.62
N SER A 188 -9.07 5.22 -6.73
CA SER A 188 -8.59 4.68 -8.01
C SER A 188 -7.13 4.18 -7.94
N SER A 189 -6.35 4.66 -6.97
CA SER A 189 -4.97 4.25 -6.74
C SER A 189 -4.78 3.14 -5.69
N LEU A 190 -5.71 3.03 -4.73
CA LEU A 190 -5.66 2.04 -3.63
C LEU A 190 -6.28 0.70 -3.97
N VAL A 191 -7.08 0.67 -5.02
CA VAL A 191 -7.52 -0.56 -5.64
C VAL A 191 -6.90 -0.50 -7.02
N ALA A 192 -5.80 -1.23 -7.23
CA ALA A 192 -5.54 -1.75 -8.56
C ALA A 192 -6.71 -2.71 -8.88
N VAL A 193 -7.90 -2.16 -9.16
CA VAL A 193 -8.96 -2.89 -9.83
C VAL A 193 -8.35 -3.08 -11.21
N LYS A 194 -7.60 -4.18 -11.37
CA LYS A 194 -7.29 -4.67 -12.71
C LYS A 194 -8.64 -4.67 -13.41
N SER A 195 -8.75 -3.93 -14.51
CA SER A 195 -10.01 -3.90 -15.23
C SER A 195 -10.40 -5.35 -15.54
N PRO A 196 -11.70 -5.68 -15.71
CA PRO A 196 -12.08 -7.03 -16.11
C PRO A 196 -11.24 -7.53 -17.29
N GLU A 197 -10.91 -6.64 -18.23
CA GLU A 197 -10.06 -6.92 -19.38
C GLU A 197 -8.60 -7.23 -19.01
N GLU A 198 -8.02 -6.56 -18.01
CA GLU A 198 -6.68 -6.86 -17.52
C GLU A 198 -6.63 -8.18 -16.76
N ILE A 199 -7.68 -8.52 -16.01
CA ILE A 199 -7.84 -9.84 -15.39
C ILE A 199 -7.95 -10.92 -16.47
N TYR A 200 -8.77 -10.69 -17.51
CA TYR A 200 -8.92 -11.63 -18.62
C TYR A 200 -7.61 -11.81 -19.39
N ARG A 201 -6.87 -10.74 -19.69
CA ARG A 201 -5.55 -10.84 -20.35
C ARG A 201 -4.55 -11.61 -19.50
N GLN A 202 -4.52 -11.41 -18.19
CA GLN A 202 -3.65 -12.18 -17.31
C GLN A 202 -4.06 -13.65 -17.26
N GLN A 203 -5.35 -13.95 -17.25
CA GLN A 203 -5.84 -15.33 -17.34
C GLN A 203 -5.46 -15.97 -18.69
N GLU A 204 -5.58 -15.25 -19.81
CA GLU A 204 -5.15 -15.74 -21.13
C GLU A 204 -3.65 -16.04 -21.17
N ILE A 205 -2.81 -15.17 -20.59
CA ILE A 205 -1.36 -15.39 -20.50
C ILE A 205 -1.06 -16.63 -19.66
N VAL A 206 -1.74 -16.81 -18.53
CA VAL A 206 -1.58 -17.98 -17.65
C VAL A 206 -2.02 -19.26 -18.37
N VAL A 207 -3.15 -19.24 -19.08
CA VAL A 207 -3.65 -20.39 -19.86
C VAL A 207 -2.69 -20.75 -20.99
N LEU A 208 -2.25 -19.76 -21.77
CA LEU A 208 -1.25 -19.95 -22.84
C LEU A 208 0.06 -20.52 -22.30
N PHE A 209 0.48 -20.07 -21.11
CA PHE A 209 1.66 -20.60 -20.45
C PHE A 209 1.46 -22.06 -20.05
N CYS A 210 0.34 -22.40 -19.40
CA CYS A 210 0.00 -23.78 -19.05
C CYS A 210 -0.05 -24.71 -20.26
N GLU A 211 -0.67 -24.28 -21.37
CA GLU A 211 -0.73 -25.06 -22.61
C GLU A 211 0.66 -25.25 -23.23
N THR A 212 1.50 -24.22 -23.20
CA THR A 212 2.86 -24.28 -23.73
C THR A 212 3.74 -25.21 -22.91
N VAL A 213 3.64 -25.13 -21.58
CA VAL A 213 4.36 -26.02 -20.64
C VAL A 213 3.91 -27.47 -20.82
N GLU A 214 2.60 -27.72 -20.92
CA GLU A 214 2.07 -29.07 -21.13
C GLU A 214 2.50 -29.64 -22.49
N ARG A 215 2.56 -28.81 -23.54
CA ARG A 215 3.09 -29.21 -24.84
C ARG A 215 4.59 -29.51 -24.78
N ALA A 216 5.37 -28.71 -24.07
CA ALA A 216 6.80 -28.92 -23.88
C ALA A 216 7.11 -30.20 -23.08
N LEU A 217 6.30 -30.53 -22.06
CA LEU A 217 6.35 -31.81 -21.35
C LEU A 217 6.05 -32.99 -22.30
N ARG A 218 5.00 -32.88 -23.11
CA ARG A 218 4.63 -33.92 -24.08
C ARG A 218 5.69 -34.16 -25.16
N LEU A 219 6.40 -33.11 -25.57
CA LEU A 219 7.49 -33.17 -26.54
C LEU A 219 8.85 -33.52 -25.90
N GLY A 220 8.91 -33.66 -24.57
CA GLY A 220 10.13 -34.01 -23.84
C GLY A 220 11.17 -32.89 -23.76
N TYR A 221 10.77 -31.64 -24.03
CA TYR A 221 11.66 -30.48 -23.89
C TYR A 221 11.89 -30.10 -22.43
N LEU A 222 10.97 -30.50 -21.54
CA LEU A 222 10.99 -30.26 -20.10
C LEU A 222 10.54 -31.54 -19.37
N THR A 223 10.97 -31.72 -18.12
CA THR A 223 10.51 -32.81 -17.25
C THR A 223 9.70 -32.27 -16.07
N GLN A 224 8.81 -33.08 -15.50
CA GLN A 224 7.96 -32.67 -14.39
C GLN A 224 8.77 -32.22 -13.16
N GLU A 225 9.92 -32.85 -12.91
CA GLU A 225 10.84 -32.48 -11.82
C GLU A 225 11.45 -31.09 -12.00
N MET A 226 11.64 -30.61 -13.24
CA MET A 226 12.14 -29.26 -13.53
C MET A 226 11.09 -28.18 -13.23
N ILE A 227 9.80 -28.53 -13.29
CA ILE A 227 8.69 -27.64 -12.95
C ILE A 227 8.52 -27.59 -11.44
N ASP A 228 8.54 -28.74 -10.79
CA ASP A 228 8.30 -28.88 -9.35
C ASP A 228 9.47 -28.29 -8.50
N GLY A 229 10.65 -28.10 -9.10
CA GLY A 229 11.88 -27.59 -8.46
C GLY A 229 12.07 -26.07 -8.41
N TYR A 230 11.19 -25.25 -9.02
CA TYR A 230 11.22 -23.77 -9.06
C TYR A 230 12.57 -23.13 -9.47
N GLU A 231 12.74 -22.85 -10.77
CA GLU A 231 13.64 -21.78 -11.24
C GLU A 231 12.91 -20.82 -12.22
N PRO A 232 12.85 -19.51 -11.93
CA PRO A 232 12.28 -18.49 -12.83
C PRO A 232 12.96 -18.42 -14.21
N LEU A 233 14.15 -18.99 -14.37
CA LEU A 233 14.91 -19.03 -15.63
C LEU A 233 14.25 -19.92 -16.68
N LEU A 234 13.46 -20.91 -16.28
CA LEU A 234 12.68 -21.76 -17.20
C LEU A 234 11.59 -20.97 -17.94
N MET A 235 11.11 -19.85 -17.40
CA MET A 235 10.17 -18.97 -18.09
C MET A 235 10.78 -18.24 -19.31
N PHE A 236 12.11 -18.07 -19.35
CA PHE A 236 12.79 -17.32 -20.41
C PHE A 236 13.44 -18.20 -21.49
N THR A 237 13.55 -19.50 -21.24
CA THR A 237 14.22 -20.45 -22.14
C THR A 237 13.27 -21.27 -23.01
N ILE A 238 11.96 -21.17 -22.79
CA ILE A 238 10.96 -21.78 -23.69
C ILE A 238 10.98 -20.99 -25.02
N PRO A 239 11.39 -21.60 -26.14
CA PRO A 239 11.35 -20.92 -27.43
C PRO A 239 9.89 -20.60 -27.79
N ARG A 240 9.65 -19.35 -28.19
CA ARG A 240 8.35 -18.86 -28.66
C ARG A 240 8.02 -19.41 -30.04
#